data_AF-A0A060C010-F1
#
_entry.id   AF-A0A060C010-F1
#
_cell.length_a   1.000
_cell.length_b   1.000
_cell.length_c   1.000
_cell.angle_alpha   90.00
_cell.angle_beta   90.00
_cell.angle_gamma   90.00
#
_symmetry.space_group_name_H-M   'P 1'
#
loop_
_entity.id
_entity.type
_entity.pdbx_description
1 polymer ?
#
loop_
_entity_poly.entity_id
_entity_poly.type
_entity_poly.pdbx_seq_one_letter_code
_entity_poly.pdbx_strand_id
1 'polypeptide(L)'
;KTKILSEGTANYLGVNWYCTTIVESKPEKCNGVIFERIKRVNNEHLKHTDWGWNFDPVGLRYGLRQLADRYGDIPIIITECGWSEKEKLQNGRIHDNDRIKYLGEHITQMELAIF
;
A
#
# COMPACT_ATOMS: atom_id res chain seq x y z
N LYS A 1 1.01 -36.24 3.74
CA LYS A 1 0.23 -34.96 3.81
C LYS A 1 0.96 -33.91 4.65
N THR A 2 1.45 -34.24 5.85
CA THR A 2 2.18 -33.30 6.73
C THR A 2 3.46 -32.71 6.12
N LYS A 3 4.24 -33.52 5.37
CA LYS A 3 5.47 -33.09 4.71
C LYS A 3 5.27 -31.96 3.67
N ILE A 4 4.21 -32.04 2.88
CA ILE A 4 3.88 -31.01 1.87
C ILE A 4 3.52 -29.69 2.54
N LEU A 5 2.86 -29.71 3.70
CA LEU A 5 2.49 -28.51 4.43
C LEU A 5 3.68 -27.89 5.18
N SER A 6 4.62 -28.71 5.66
CA SER A 6 5.84 -28.21 6.30
C SER A 6 6.86 -27.67 5.29
N GLU A 7 6.87 -28.20 4.06
CA GLU A 7 7.83 -27.81 3.00
C GLU A 7 7.25 -26.80 2.01
N GLY A 8 5.92 -26.65 1.96
CA GLY A 8 5.19 -25.74 1.09
C GLY A 8 5.36 -24.28 1.50
N THR A 9 6.57 -23.76 1.32
CA THR A 9 6.95 -22.37 1.60
C THR A 9 6.94 -21.56 0.32
N ALA A 10 6.64 -20.27 0.42
CA ALA A 10 6.67 -19.37 -0.72
C ALA A 10 8.12 -19.03 -1.09
N ASN A 11 8.42 -18.93 -2.39
CA ASN A 11 9.74 -18.54 -2.88
C ASN A 11 9.94 -17.01 -2.95
N TYR A 12 8.86 -16.26 -2.91
CA TYR A 12 8.84 -14.80 -2.88
C TYR A 12 7.53 -14.32 -2.24
N LEU A 13 7.51 -13.06 -1.81
CA LEU A 13 6.31 -12.38 -1.32
C LEU A 13 5.82 -11.39 -2.38
N GLY A 14 4.66 -11.67 -2.98
CA GLY A 14 3.96 -10.73 -3.84
C GLY A 14 3.19 -9.69 -3.02
N VAL A 15 3.42 -8.41 -3.28
CA VAL A 15 2.82 -7.30 -2.53
C VAL A 15 2.05 -6.39 -3.48
N ASN A 16 0.77 -6.18 -3.17
CA ASN A 16 -0.06 -5.17 -3.80
C ASN A 16 -0.08 -3.94 -2.89
N TRP A 17 0.23 -2.76 -3.44
CA TRP A 17 0.29 -1.51 -2.69
C TRP A 17 -0.45 -0.37 -3.39
N TYR A 18 -1.27 0.35 -2.64
CA TYR A 18 -2.03 1.50 -3.16
C TYR A 18 -1.96 2.71 -2.24
N CYS A 19 -2.24 2.55 -0.94
CA CYS A 19 -2.21 3.66 0.00
C CYS A 19 -2.05 3.19 1.45
N THR A 20 -1.60 4.10 2.30
CA THR A 20 -1.71 3.95 3.76
C THR A 20 -3.13 4.22 4.23
N THR A 21 -3.49 3.73 5.42
CA THR A 21 -4.76 4.04 6.08
C THR A 21 -4.47 4.59 7.46
N ILE A 22 -5.06 5.74 7.80
CA ILE A 22 -4.99 6.30 9.14
C ILE A 22 -6.22 5.84 9.91
N VAL A 23 -6.00 5.36 11.13
CA VAL A 23 -7.06 4.81 11.97
C VAL A 23 -7.03 5.39 13.37
N GLU A 24 -8.22 5.62 13.92
CA GLU A 24 -8.44 5.96 15.32
C GLU A 24 -9.15 4.81 16.03
N SER A 25 -8.90 4.65 17.32
CA SER A 25 -9.60 3.67 18.15
C SER A 25 -11.07 4.06 18.35
N LYS A 26 -11.98 3.10 18.17
CA LYS A 26 -13.38 3.19 18.58
C LYS A 26 -13.60 2.35 19.85
N PRO A 27 -13.92 2.97 21.00
CA PRO A 27 -14.02 2.28 22.29
C PRO A 27 -15.34 1.50 22.52
N GLU A 28 -16.20 1.35 21.52
CA GLU A 28 -17.49 0.66 21.68
C GLU A 28 -17.35 -0.86 21.83
N LYS A 29 -18.36 -1.51 22.44
CA LYS A 29 -18.41 -2.98 22.58
C LYS A 29 -18.54 -3.63 21.20
N CYS A 30 -17.42 -4.11 20.66
CA CYS A 30 -17.38 -4.84 19.40
C CYS A 30 -17.50 -6.35 19.61
N ASN A 31 -18.10 -7.05 18.65
CA ASN A 31 -18.35 -8.50 18.70
C ASN A 31 -17.13 -9.34 18.26
N GLY A 32 -15.93 -8.75 18.25
CA GLY A 32 -14.65 -9.43 18.01
C GLY A 32 -13.98 -9.11 16.68
N VAL A 33 -14.60 -8.34 15.78
CA VAL A 33 -13.99 -7.98 14.49
C VAL A 33 -13.13 -6.71 14.63
N ILE A 34 -11.87 -6.77 14.19
CA ILE A 34 -10.91 -5.67 14.35
C ILE A 34 -11.37 -4.36 13.69
N PHE A 35 -12.07 -4.46 12.54
CA PHE A 35 -12.59 -3.30 11.81
C PHE A 35 -13.70 -2.54 12.53
N GLU A 36 -14.40 -3.18 13.49
CA GLU A 36 -15.41 -2.49 14.31
C GLU A 36 -14.76 -1.60 15.37
N ARG A 37 -13.52 -1.93 15.76
CA ARG A 37 -12.74 -1.21 16.80
C ARG A 37 -11.94 -0.04 16.26
N ILE A 38 -11.96 0.18 14.94
CA ILE A 38 -11.19 1.23 14.30
C ILE A 38 -12.08 2.10 13.40
N LYS A 39 -11.82 3.41 13.40
CA LYS A 39 -12.40 4.37 12.46
C LYS A 39 -11.32 4.77 11.48
N ARG A 40 -11.57 4.67 10.17
CA ARG A 40 -10.71 5.31 9.17
C ARG A 40 -10.90 6.82 9.24
N VAL A 41 -9.80 7.56 9.27
CA VAL A 41 -9.80 9.02 9.26
C VAL A 41 -8.86 9.53 8.17
N ASN A 42 -9.09 10.76 7.74
CA ASN A 42 -8.23 11.43 6.77
C ASN A 42 -7.08 12.14 7.49
N ASN A 43 -5.93 12.19 6.83
CA ASN A 43 -4.82 13.05 7.24
C ASN A 43 -4.79 14.27 6.33
N GLU A 44 -5.08 15.45 6.90
CA GLU A 44 -5.18 16.72 6.16
C GLU A 44 -3.87 17.13 5.46
N HIS A 45 -2.73 16.51 5.83
CA HIS A 45 -1.43 16.75 5.22
C HIS A 45 -1.16 15.87 3.99
N LEU A 46 -2.02 14.90 3.68
CA LEU A 46 -1.87 14.01 2.52
C LEU A 46 -2.86 14.37 1.42
N LYS A 47 -2.45 14.21 0.16
CA LYS A 47 -3.40 14.23 -0.97
C LYS A 47 -4.25 12.95 -0.91
N HIS A 48 -5.51 13.03 -1.28
CA HIS A 48 -6.40 11.87 -1.37
C HIS A 48 -7.06 11.79 -2.76
N THR A 49 -7.33 10.57 -3.24
CA THR A 49 -8.22 10.38 -4.39
C THR A 49 -9.67 10.69 -4.00
N ASP A 50 -10.54 10.85 -5.00
CA ASP A 50 -12.00 10.84 -4.83
C ASP A 50 -12.53 9.55 -4.17
N TRP A 51 -11.72 8.49 -4.14
CA TRP A 51 -12.02 7.20 -3.50
C TRP A 51 -11.49 7.10 -2.06
N GLY A 52 -10.93 8.19 -1.53
CA GLY A 52 -10.37 8.26 -0.17
C GLY A 52 -9.04 7.53 0.00
N TRP A 53 -8.29 7.31 -1.09
CA TRP A 53 -6.97 6.68 -1.01
C TRP A 53 -5.90 7.73 -0.79
N ASN A 54 -5.07 7.52 0.24
CA ASN A 54 -3.99 8.43 0.59
C ASN A 54 -2.82 8.34 -0.40
N PHE A 55 -2.35 9.48 -0.87
CA PHE A 55 -1.08 9.62 -1.56
C PHE A 55 0.03 9.66 -0.50
N ASP A 56 0.68 8.52 -0.26
CA ASP A 56 1.74 8.40 0.74
C ASP A 56 2.85 7.46 0.27
N PRO A 57 3.84 7.97 -0.49
CA PRO A 57 4.93 7.14 -1.02
C PRO A 57 5.84 6.62 0.09
N VAL A 58 6.02 7.39 1.16
CA VAL A 58 6.90 7.03 2.28
C VAL A 58 6.34 5.82 3.03
N GLY A 59 5.00 5.70 3.11
CA GLY A 59 4.32 4.53 3.65
C GLY A 59 4.80 3.22 3.02
N LEU A 60 5.02 3.18 1.70
CA LEU A 60 5.47 1.97 1.00
C LEU A 60 6.84 1.53 1.50
N ARG A 61 7.79 2.47 1.66
CA ARG A 61 9.13 2.17 2.18
C ARG A 61 9.06 1.55 3.57
N TYR A 62 8.25 2.11 4.46
CA TYR A 62 8.05 1.55 5.80
C TYR A 62 7.40 0.16 5.75
N GLY A 63 6.42 -0.04 4.86
CA GLY A 63 5.79 -1.33 4.63
C GLY A 63 6.80 -2.39 4.19
N LEU A 64 7.60 -2.10 3.17
CA LEU A 64 8.61 -3.03 2.65
C LEU A 64 9.67 -3.37 3.69
N ARG A 65 10.14 -2.39 4.45
CA ARG A 65 11.11 -2.64 5.54
C ARG A 65 10.53 -3.51 6.66
N GLN A 66 9.26 -3.30 7.02
CA GLN A 66 8.58 -4.16 7.98
C GLN A 66 8.38 -5.60 7.48
N LEU A 67 8.10 -5.76 6.18
CA LEU A 67 8.00 -7.09 5.58
C LEU A 67 9.35 -7.80 5.56
N ALA A 68 10.42 -7.10 5.17
CA ALA A 68 11.78 -7.63 5.19
C ALA A 68 12.22 -8.01 6.62
N ASP A 69 12.00 -7.14 7.61
CA ASP A 69 12.30 -7.42 9.02
C ASP A 69 11.55 -8.65 9.55
N ARG A 70 10.27 -8.80 9.17
CA ARG A 70 9.42 -9.90 9.62
C ARG A 70 9.72 -11.24 8.96
N TYR A 71 9.95 -11.23 7.64
CA TYR A 71 10.01 -12.45 6.83
C TYR A 71 11.43 -12.79 6.37
N GLY A 72 12.43 -11.98 6.74
CA GLY A 72 13.84 -12.19 6.42
C GLY A 72 14.13 -12.02 4.93
N ASP A 73 15.04 -12.84 4.41
CA ASP A 73 15.61 -12.72 3.06
C ASP A 73 14.70 -13.23 1.93
N ILE A 74 13.38 -13.36 2.16
CA ILE A 74 12.46 -13.73 1.09
C ILE A 74 12.35 -12.58 0.07
N PRO A 75 12.57 -12.81 -1.24
CA PRO A 75 12.42 -11.77 -2.24
C PRO A 75 11.02 -11.16 -2.21
N ILE A 76 10.92 -9.83 -2.20
CA ILE A 76 9.65 -9.10 -2.25
C ILE A 76 9.45 -8.56 -3.65
N ILE A 77 8.29 -8.80 -4.23
CA ILE A 77 7.90 -8.32 -5.56
C ILE A 77 6.65 -7.47 -5.42
N ILE A 78 6.70 -6.22 -5.87
CA ILE A 78 5.48 -5.42 -6.03
C ILE A 78 4.72 -5.96 -7.24
N THR A 79 3.61 -6.64 -7.00
CA THR A 79 2.78 -7.24 -8.05
C THR A 79 1.74 -6.26 -8.58
N GLU A 80 1.29 -5.32 -7.75
CA GLU A 80 0.42 -4.21 -8.17
C GLU A 80 0.79 -2.92 -7.43
N CYS A 81 0.85 -1.82 -8.16
CA CYS A 81 0.94 -0.48 -7.60
C CYS A 81 0.40 0.56 -8.58
N GLY A 82 -0.50 1.43 -8.13
CA GLY A 82 -1.13 2.39 -9.03
C GLY A 82 -1.95 3.47 -8.34
N TRP A 83 -2.26 4.50 -9.12
CA TRP A 83 -3.07 5.64 -8.70
C TRP A 83 -4.31 5.78 -9.59
N SER A 84 -5.47 5.86 -8.96
CA SER A 84 -6.75 6.10 -9.62
C SER A 84 -7.16 7.56 -9.46
N GLU A 85 -7.54 8.19 -10.56
CA GLU A 85 -7.98 9.58 -10.61
C GLU A 85 -9.06 9.70 -11.70
N LYS A 86 -9.93 10.71 -11.59
CA LYS A 86 -10.83 11.06 -12.71
C LYS A 86 -10.05 11.81 -13.76
N GLU A 87 -9.93 11.22 -14.94
CA GLU A 87 -9.19 11.79 -16.06
C GLU A 87 -10.09 12.67 -16.94
N LYS A 88 -9.50 13.69 -17.57
CA LYS A 88 -10.16 14.53 -18.57
C LYS A 88 -9.46 14.39 -19.91
N LEU A 89 -10.21 14.05 -20.94
CA LEU A 89 -9.72 14.05 -22.31
C LEU A 89 -9.65 15.49 -22.83
N GLN A 90 -8.46 15.93 -23.24
CA GLN A 90 -8.21 17.25 -23.80
C GLN A 90 -7.47 17.09 -25.13
N ASN A 91 -8.07 17.56 -26.22
CA ASN A 91 -7.49 17.47 -27.56
C ASN A 91 -7.04 16.05 -27.95
N GLY A 92 -7.83 15.04 -27.57
CA GLY A 92 -7.52 13.63 -27.84
C GLY A 92 -6.42 13.02 -26.96
N ARG A 93 -6.00 13.70 -25.89
CA ARG A 93 -4.97 13.23 -24.94
C ARG A 93 -5.44 13.34 -23.50
N ILE A 94 -4.86 12.50 -22.63
CA ILE A 94 -5.03 12.58 -21.18
C ILE A 94 -3.71 13.07 -20.59
N HIS A 95 -3.76 14.13 -19.79
CA HIS A 95 -2.59 14.71 -19.12
C HIS A 95 -2.52 14.23 -17.67
N ASP A 96 -2.06 12.99 -17.48
CA ASP A 96 -2.09 12.28 -16.19
C ASP A 96 -0.80 12.48 -15.37
N ASN A 97 -0.54 13.73 -14.99
CA ASN A 97 0.66 14.07 -14.20
C ASN A 97 0.64 13.49 -12.79
N ASP A 98 -0.55 13.29 -12.22
CA ASP A 98 -0.70 12.77 -10.86
C ASP A 98 -0.33 11.30 -10.74
N ARG A 99 -0.72 10.45 -11.71
CA ARG A 99 -0.28 9.04 -11.74
C ARG A 99 1.21 8.93 -12.01
N ILE A 100 1.75 9.74 -12.91
CA ILE A 100 3.21 9.78 -13.18
C ILE A 100 3.95 10.13 -11.89
N LYS A 101 3.51 11.17 -11.17
CA LYS A 101 4.08 11.58 -9.89
C LYS A 101 3.97 10.47 -8.85
N TYR A 102 2.80 9.85 -8.70
CA TYR A 102 2.58 8.75 -7.76
C TYR A 102 3.57 7.60 -8.00
N LEU A 103 3.66 7.12 -9.24
CA LEU A 103 4.54 6.00 -9.57
C LEU A 103 6.01 6.37 -9.37
N GLY A 104 6.43 7.54 -9.85
CA GLY A 104 7.82 8.01 -9.70
C GLY A 104 8.25 8.15 -8.24
N GLU A 105 7.39 8.73 -7.39
CA GLU A 105 7.69 8.88 -5.96
C GLU A 105 7.69 7.53 -5.23
N HIS A 106 6.78 6.61 -5.56
CA HIS A 106 6.78 5.27 -4.95
C HIS A 106 7.99 4.44 -5.38
N ILE A 107 8.40 4.49 -6.65
CA ILE A 107 9.64 3.83 -7.13
C ILE A 107 10.87 4.36 -6.38
N THR A 108 10.95 5.69 -6.19
CA THR A 108 12.03 6.31 -5.39
C THR A 108 12.04 5.75 -3.96
N GLN A 109 10.87 5.55 -3.35
CA GLN A 109 10.77 4.98 -2.01
C GLN A 109 11.07 3.48 -1.96
N MET A 110 10.81 2.73 -3.03
CA MET A 110 11.26 1.33 -3.18
C MET A 110 12.79 1.26 -3.21
N GLU A 111 13.47 2.12 -3.97
CA GLU A 111 14.94 2.19 -4.00
C GLU A 111 15.51 2.47 -2.61
N LEU A 112 14.94 3.43 -1.88
CA LEU A 112 15.31 3.74 -0.50
C LEU A 112 14.96 2.65 0.52
N ALA A 113 14.16 1.65 0.13
CA ALA A 113 13.84 0.51 0.98
C ALA A 113 14.91 -0.58 0.91
N ILE A 114 15.72 -0.64 -0.16
CA ILE A 114 16.83 -1.57 -0.34
C ILE A 114 17.97 -1.15 0.61
N PHE A 115 18.57 -2.12 1.30
CA PHE A 115 19.67 -1.93 2.25
C PHE A 115 20.79 -2.93 1.98
#